data_AF-A0A848RM86-F1
#
_entry.id   AF-A0A848RM86-F1
#
_cell.length_a   1.000
_cell.length_b   1.000
_cell.length_c   1.000
_cell.angle_alpha   90.00
_cell.angle_beta   90.00
_cell.angle_gamma   90.00
#
_symmetry.space_group_name_H-M   'P 1'
#
loop_
_entity.id
_entity.type
_entity.pdbx_description
1 polymer ?
#
loop_
_entity_poly.entity_id
_entity_poly.type
_entity_poly.pdbx_seq_one_letter_code
_entity_poly.pdbx_strand_id
1 'polypeptide(L)' 'MARQKANFEIVRMARLLGVSRSGYYAWAHRKAQGLSKGARSQAVLDERVRVFHAASDGVYGAPRITADLHVRRRASTPLR' A
#
# COMPACT_ATOMS: atom_id res chain seq x y z
N MET A 1 -9.97 -28.93 -18.73
CA MET A 1 -11.15 -28.88 -17.84
C MET A 1 -10.99 -27.94 -16.63
N ALA A 2 -9.90 -27.98 -15.84
CA ALA A 2 -9.78 -27.18 -14.60
C ALA A 2 -9.86 -25.64 -14.78
N ARG A 3 -9.24 -25.10 -15.84
CA ARG A 3 -9.20 -23.64 -16.11
C ARG A 3 -10.57 -23.05 -16.47
N GLN A 4 -11.42 -23.81 -17.17
CA GLN A 4 -12.79 -23.40 -17.46
C GLN A 4 -13.64 -23.37 -16.19
N LYS A 5 -13.54 -24.39 -15.32
CA LYS A 5 -14.24 -24.42 -14.03
C LYS A 5 -13.90 -23.21 -13.16
N ALA A 6 -12.60 -22.89 -13.03
CA ALA A 6 -12.14 -21.71 -12.29
C ALA A 6 -12.69 -20.39 -12.88
N ASN A 7 -12.78 -20.27 -14.20
CA ASN A 7 -13.34 -19.08 -14.83
C ASN A 7 -14.84 -18.92 -14.53
N PHE A 8 -15.62 -20.01 -14.53
CA PHE A 8 -17.04 -19.98 -14.15
C PHE A 8 -17.22 -19.56 -12.69
N GLU A 9 -16.38 -20.07 -11.80
CA GLU A 9 -16.40 -19.70 -10.38
C GLU A 9 -16.06 -18.22 -10.17
N ILE A 10 -15.01 -17.72 -10.82
CA ILE A 10 -14.62 -16.31 -10.76
C ILE A 10 -15.72 -15.39 -11.30
N VAL A 11 -16.41 -15.78 -12.37
CA VAL A 11 -17.55 -15.01 -12.90
C VAL A 11 -18.68 -14.92 -11.88
N ARG A 12 -19.00 -16.03 -11.20
CA ARG A 12 -20.03 -16.07 -10.16
C ARG A 12 -19.64 -15.19 -8.98
N MET A 13 -18.40 -15.29 -8.52
CA MET A 13 -17.87 -14.50 -7.40
C MET A 13 -17.82 -13.00 -7.73
N ALA A 14 -17.38 -12.63 -8.94
CA ALA A 14 -17.33 -11.24 -9.38
C ALA A 14 -18.74 -10.61 -9.39
N ARG A 15 -19.74 -11.34 -9.89
CA ARG A 15 -21.15 -10.91 -9.84
C ARG A 15 -21.65 -10.75 -8.40
N LEU A 16 -21.35 -11.72 -7.53
CA LEU A 16 -21.76 -11.68 -6.12
C LEU A 16 -21.17 -10.47 -5.38
N LEU A 17 -19.91 -10.13 -5.67
CA LEU A 17 -19.18 -9.03 -5.04
C LEU A 17 -19.38 -7.68 -5.75
N GLY A 18 -20.20 -7.62 -6.81
CA GLY A 18 -20.45 -6.39 -7.56
C GLY A 18 -19.23 -5.85 -8.33
N VAL A 19 -18.22 -6.68 -8.59
CA VAL A 19 -17.03 -6.29 -9.34
C VAL A 19 -17.06 -6.87 -10.76
N SER A 20 -16.42 -6.19 -11.71
CA SER A 20 -16.23 -6.77 -13.04
C SER A 20 -15.19 -7.88 -13.01
N ARG A 21 -15.37 -8.89 -13.87
CA ARG A 21 -14.37 -9.97 -14.05
C ARG A 21 -13.01 -9.42 -14.47
N SER A 22 -12.98 -8.42 -15.35
CA SER A 22 -11.75 -7.75 -15.76
C SER A 22 -11.09 -7.00 -14.59
N GLY A 23 -11.88 -6.36 -13.72
CA GLY A 23 -11.42 -5.72 -12.50
C GLY A 23 -10.76 -6.72 -11.53
N TYR A 24 -11.37 -7.90 -11.34
CA TYR A 24 -10.79 -8.98 -10.54
C TYR A 24 -9.41 -9.42 -11.08
N TYR A 25 -9.30 -9.72 -12.37
CA TYR A 25 -8.02 -10.16 -12.94
C TYR A 25 -6.97 -9.03 -12.94
N ALA A 26 -7.36 -7.78 -13.18
CA ALA A 26 -6.45 -6.65 -13.07
C ALA A 26 -5.91 -6.49 -11.64
N TRP A 27 -6.76 -6.64 -10.63
CA TRP A 27 -6.34 -6.66 -9.23
C TRP A 27 -5.43 -7.85 -8.90
N ALA A 28 -5.82 -9.06 -9.30
CA ALA A 28 -5.06 -10.28 -9.05
C ALA A 28 -3.66 -10.21 -9.70
N HIS A 29 -3.59 -9.67 -10.92
CA HIS A 29 -2.34 -9.43 -11.62
C HIS A 29 -1.47 -8.41 -10.88
N ARG A 30 -2.02 -7.26 -10.45
CA ARG A 30 -1.28 -6.29 -9.62
C ARG A 30 -0.77 -6.92 -8.32
N LYS A 31 -1.56 -7.78 -7.68
CA LYS A 31 -1.16 -8.48 -6.46
C LYS A 31 -0.03 -9.48 -6.71
N ALA A 32 -0.08 -10.24 -7.81
CA ALA A 32 0.94 -11.20 -8.19
C ALA A 32 2.27 -10.54 -8.57
N GLN A 33 2.24 -9.33 -9.12
CA GLN A 33 3.44 -8.54 -9.46
C GLN A 33 4.12 -7.89 -8.24
N GLY A 34 3.54 -8.01 -7.04
CA GLY A 34 4.06 -7.42 -5.81
C GLY A 34 3.82 -5.90 -5.71
N LEU A 35 4.31 -5.29 -4.63
CA LEU A 35 4.11 -3.85 -4.42
C LEU A 35 4.76 -3.05 -5.55
N SER A 36 4.01 -2.11 -6.14
CA SER A 36 4.56 -1.11 -7.06
C SER A 36 5.62 -0.25 -6.35
N LYS A 37 6.47 0.44 -7.11
CA LYS A 37 7.46 1.36 -6.55
C LYS A 37 6.81 2.38 -5.60
N GLY A 38 5.66 2.94 -5.99
CA GLY A 38 4.88 3.86 -5.16
C GLY A 38 4.36 3.21 -3.88
N ALA A 39 3.81 1.99 -3.96
CA ALA A 39 3.34 1.25 -2.78
C ALA A 39 4.49 0.91 -1.82
N ARG A 40 5.68 0.58 -2.33
CA ARG A 40 6.88 0.36 -1.51
C ARG A 40 7.31 1.64 -0.80
N SER A 41 7.36 2.76 -1.53
CA SER A 41 7.67 4.07 -0.94
C SER A 41 6.66 4.47 0.14
N GLN A 42 5.37 4.20 -0.09
CA GLN A 42 4.33 4.43 0.91
C GLN A 42 4.55 3.56 2.15
N ALA A 43 4.82 2.26 1.98
CA ALA A 43 5.07 1.36 3.11
C ALA A 43 6.29 1.82 3.96
N VAL A 44 7.35 2.32 3.31
CA VAL A 44 8.50 2.90 4.04
C VAL A 44 8.11 4.18 4.78
N LEU A 45 7.27 5.02 4.18
CA LEU A 45 6.78 6.24 4.85
C LEU A 45 5.89 5.90 6.05
N ASP A 46 4.99 4.93 5.91
CA ASP A 46 4.11 4.47 6.98
C ASP A 46 4.91 3.90 8.15
N GLU A 47 5.99 3.16 7.87
CA GLU A 47 6.90 2.69 8.91
C GLU A 47 7.55 3.84 9.66
N ARG A 48 8.03 4.86 8.95
CA ARG A 48 8.62 6.04 9.60
C ARG A 48 7.61 6.79 10.46
N VAL A 49 6.36 6.94 9.99
CA VAL A 49 5.26 7.53 10.77
C VAL A 49 5.06 6.74 12.06
N ARG A 50 5.01 5.41 11.99
CA ARG A 50 4.86 4.56 13.20
C ARG A 50 6.02 4.75 14.18
N VAL A 51 7.26 4.80 13.70
CA VAL A 51 8.44 5.05 14.54
C VAL A 51 8.34 6.39 15.26
N PHE A 52 7.99 7.47 14.56
CA PHE A 52 7.86 8.79 15.19
C PHE A 52 6.68 8.87 16.16
N HIS A 53 5.55 8.25 15.81
CA HIS A 53 4.40 8.18 16.71
C HIS A 53 4.75 7.43 18.00
N ALA A 54 5.39 6.27 17.89
CA ALA A 54 5.83 5.47 19.03
C ALA A 54 6.89 6.19 19.87
N ALA A 55 7.85 6.88 19.24
CA ALA A 55 8.87 7.66 19.94
C ALA A 55 8.29 8.88 20.71
N SER A 56 7.08 9.30 20.37
CA SER A 56 6.34 10.35 21.08
C SER A 56 5.36 9.80 22.11
N ASP A 57 5.42 8.49 22.43
CA ASP A 57 4.44 7.79 23.27
C ASP A 57 2.98 7.93 22.77
N GLY A 58 2.82 8.11 21.45
CA GLY A 58 1.53 8.36 20.81
C GLY A 58 0.94 9.75 21.06
N VAL A 59 1.71 10.67 21.63
CA VAL A 59 1.25 12.03 21.92
C VAL A 59 1.29 12.92 20.68
N TYR A 60 2.22 12.66 19.74
CA TYR A 60 2.34 13.49 18.55
C TYR A 60 1.36 13.06 17.47
N GLY A 61 0.45 13.97 17.13
CA GLY A 61 -0.44 13.82 15.98
C GLY A 61 0.24 14.11 14.64
N ALA A 62 -0.55 13.96 13.57
CA ALA A 62 -0.08 14.09 12.19
C ALA A 62 0.76 15.37 11.87
N PRO A 63 0.42 16.58 12.38
CA PRO A 63 1.20 17.77 12.06
C PRO A 63 2.65 17.71 12.57
N ARG A 64 2.86 17.24 13.81
CA ARG A 64 4.20 17.15 14.41
C ARG A 64 5.02 16.04 13.78
N ILE A 65 4.42 14.87 13.57
CA ILE A 65 5.08 13.76 12.87
C ILE A 65 5.48 14.19 11.44
N THR A 66 4.63 14.94 10.74
CA THR A 66 4.95 15.45 9.40
C THR A 66 6.11 16.45 9.42
N ALA A 67 6.20 17.29 10.45
CA ALA A 67 7.33 18.20 10.63
C ALA A 67 8.63 17.41 10.87
N ASP A 68 8.61 16.42 11.77
CA ASP A 68 9.77 15.58 12.08
C ASP A 68 10.24 14.77 10.86
N LEU A 69 9.30 14.24 10.07
CA LEU A 69 9.59 13.58 8.80
C LEU A 69 10.28 14.51 7.80
N HIS A 70 9.84 15.77 7.70
CA HIS A 70 10.47 16.76 6.82
C HIS A 70 11.86 17.15 7.29
N VAL A 71 12.06 17.37 8.58
CA VAL A 71 13.38 17.67 9.16
C VAL A 71 14.35 16.53 8.90
N ARG A 72 13.95 15.28 9.19
CA ARG A 72 14.80 14.10 8.98
C ARG A 72 15.12 13.86 7.50
N ARG A 73 14.17 14.13 6.59
CA ARG A 73 14.39 14.05 5.14
C ARG A 73 15.40 15.09 4.64
N ARG A 74 15.37 16.32 5.17
CA ARG A 74 16.35 17.37 4.86
C ARG A 74 17.75 17.02 5.36
N ALA A 75 17.86 16.49 6.59
CA ALA A 75 19.13 16.03 7.16
C ALA A 75 19.77 14.85 6.41
N SER A 76 18.96 14.06 5.68
CA SER A 76 19.43 12.92 4.89
C SER A 76 19.88 13.29 3.47
N THR A 77 19.73 14.55 3.07
CA THR A 77 20.14 15.03 1.74
C THR A 77 21.61 15.43 1.83
N PRO A 78 22.54 14.81 1.10
CA PRO A 78 23.93 15.23 1.15
C PRO A 78 24.04 16.66 0.61
N LEU A 79 24.68 17.54 1.38
CA LEU A 79 25.13 18.85 0.90
C LEU A 79 26.06 18.58 -0.28
N ARG A 80 25.70 19.14 -1.43
CA ARG A 80 26.42 19.00 -2.70
C ARG A 80 27.66 19.89 -2.73
#